data_AF-A0A820Q024-F1
#
_entry.id   AF-A0A820Q024-F1
#
_cell.length_a   1.000
_cell.length_b   1.000
_cell.length_c   1.000
_cell.angle_alpha   90.00
_cell.angle_beta   90.00
_cell.angle_gamma   90.00
#
_symmetry.space_group_name_H-M   'P 1'
#
loop_
_entity.id
_entity.type
_entity.pdbx_description
1 polymer ?
#
loop_
_entity_poly.entity_id
_entity_poly.type
_entity_poly.pdbx_seq_one_letter_code
_entity_poly.pdbx_strand_id
1 'polypeptide(L)'
;GLGQQWKGGNMKHSAGGGQKINLLRENLVRYKDDKTKIILFTDSYDVIFTQVPEFILDKFQAFKPARIIFGAEDFCWPDKDLQYAYPLVESNEKRFLNSGGFIGYASDIYEMISSKDKIADDDDDQLFYTKIFLDEFSR
;
A
#
# COMPACT_ATOMS: atom_id res chain seq x y z
N GLY A 1 1.54 -13.02 10.57
CA GLY A 1 2.97 -13.07 10.25
C GLY A 1 3.77 -13.81 11.31
N LEU A 2 3.73 -13.36 12.57
CA LEU A 2 4.54 -13.95 13.64
C LEU A 2 4.39 -15.48 13.74
N GLY A 3 5.51 -16.19 13.76
CA GLY A 3 5.57 -17.66 13.81
C GLY A 3 5.37 -18.36 12.47
N GLN A 4 5.08 -17.64 11.38
CA GLN A 4 5.01 -18.22 10.04
C GLN A 4 6.34 -18.04 9.30
N GLN A 5 6.70 -19.02 8.47
CA GLN A 5 7.88 -18.90 7.62
C GLN A 5 7.66 -17.80 6.58
N TRP A 6 8.67 -16.94 6.43
CA TRP A 6 8.72 -15.95 5.36
C TRP A 6 8.93 -16.65 4.00
N LYS A 7 8.01 -16.39 3.08
CA LYS A 7 8.01 -16.90 1.70
C LYS A 7 8.06 -15.77 0.67
N GLY A 8 8.08 -14.51 1.09
CA GLY A 8 8.03 -13.36 0.18
C GLY A 8 9.34 -12.99 -0.53
N GLY A 9 10.20 -13.97 -0.80
CA GLY A 9 11.46 -13.75 -1.51
C GLY A 9 12.50 -12.97 -0.70
N ASN A 10 13.58 -12.56 -1.38
CA ASN A 10 14.67 -11.80 -0.76
C ASN A 10 14.54 -10.30 -1.06
N MET A 11 13.67 -9.62 -0.30
CA MET A 11 13.34 -8.20 -0.50
C MET A 11 14.53 -7.23 -0.36
N LYS A 12 15.67 -7.69 0.19
CA LYS A 12 16.90 -6.87 0.24
C LYS A 12 17.60 -6.79 -1.12
N HIS A 13 17.39 -7.78 -1.98
CA HIS A 13 18.15 -7.95 -3.23
C HIS A 13 17.27 -7.99 -4.48
N SER A 14 15.97 -8.22 -4.34
CA SER A 14 15.02 -8.34 -5.44
C SER A 14 13.62 -7.91 -5.03
N ALA A 15 12.75 -7.83 -6.04
CA ALA A 15 11.31 -7.76 -5.85
C ALA A 15 10.75 -8.91 -4.98
N GLY A 16 9.62 -8.66 -4.32
CA GLY A 16 8.93 -9.63 -3.48
C GLY A 16 7.93 -9.01 -2.50
N GLY A 17 7.54 -9.79 -1.50
CA GLY A 17 6.68 -9.31 -0.42
C GLY A 17 5.18 -9.54 -0.59
N GLY A 18 4.73 -10.20 -1.65
CA GLY A 18 3.33 -10.56 -1.89
C GLY A 18 2.65 -11.29 -0.72
N GLN A 19 3.43 -12.04 0.07
CA GLN A 19 2.96 -12.67 1.31
C GLN A 19 2.35 -11.65 2.29
N LYS A 20 2.88 -10.41 2.35
CA LYS A 20 2.32 -9.33 3.18
C LYS A 20 0.88 -9.01 2.77
N ILE A 21 0.62 -8.92 1.46
CA ILE A 21 -0.72 -8.66 0.92
C ILE A 21 -1.67 -9.81 1.26
N ASN A 22 -1.23 -11.05 1.09
CA ASN A 22 -2.04 -12.23 1.40
C ASN A 22 -2.44 -12.26 2.89
N LEU A 23 -1.47 -12.02 3.78
CA LEU A 23 -1.72 -11.94 5.22
C LEU A 23 -2.62 -10.77 5.59
N LEU A 24 -2.44 -9.60 4.96
CA LEU A 24 -3.31 -8.44 5.18
C LEU A 24 -4.74 -8.74 4.76
N ARG A 25 -4.94 -9.34 3.58
CA ARG A 25 -6.26 -9.73 3.04
C ARG A 25 -7.02 -10.61 4.02
N GLU A 26 -6.37 -11.66 4.53
CA GLU A 26 -6.97 -12.56 5.53
C GLU A 26 -7.39 -11.84 6.82
N ASN A 27 -6.57 -10.89 7.29
CA ASN A 27 -6.82 -10.15 8.53
C ASN A 27 -7.89 -9.06 8.41
N LEU A 28 -8.15 -8.57 7.19
CA LEU A 28 -9.14 -7.54 6.91
C LEU A 28 -10.54 -8.10 6.64
N VAL A 29 -10.72 -9.41 6.43
CA VAL A 29 -12.04 -10.03 6.21
C VAL A 29 -13.06 -9.65 7.28
N ARG A 30 -12.66 -9.56 8.55
CA ARG A 30 -13.52 -9.17 9.68
C ARG A 30 -13.95 -7.70 9.67
N TYR A 31 -13.29 -6.86 8.87
CA TYR A 31 -13.55 -5.42 8.75
C TYR A 31 -14.06 -5.03 7.36
N LYS A 32 -14.33 -5.99 6.48
CA LYS A 32 -14.73 -5.75 5.08
C LYS A 32 -15.95 -4.83 4.94
N ASP A 33 -16.88 -4.87 5.89
CA ASP A 33 -18.11 -4.07 5.88
C ASP A 33 -18.02 -2.83 6.80
N ASP A 34 -16.90 -2.63 7.51
CA ASP A 34 -16.71 -1.51 8.42
C ASP A 34 -16.21 -0.26 7.67
N LYS A 35 -17.17 0.60 7.34
CA LYS A 35 -16.94 1.86 6.60
C LYS A 35 -16.29 2.97 7.42
N THR A 36 -16.05 2.76 8.72
CA THR A 36 -15.59 3.79 9.65
C THR A 36 -14.19 3.51 10.20
N LYS A 37 -13.80 2.24 10.28
CA LYS A 37 -12.49 1.85 10.78
C LYS A 37 -11.40 2.32 9.84
N ILE A 38 -10.39 2.95 10.41
CA ILE A 38 -9.19 3.37 9.69
C ILE A 38 -8.08 2.39 10.04
N ILE A 39 -7.36 1.93 9.01
CA ILE A 39 -6.22 1.04 9.13
C ILE A 39 -5.01 1.78 8.57
N LEU A 40 -3.92 1.79 9.34
CA LEU A 40 -2.59 2.13 8.88
C LEU A 40 -1.81 0.82 8.72
N PHE A 41 -1.38 0.54 7.50
CA PHE A 41 -0.39 -0.49 7.22
C PHE A 41 0.99 0.15 7.14
N THR A 42 1.98 -0.47 7.75
CA THR A 42 3.39 -0.15 7.54
C THR A 42 4.21 -1.42 7.55
N ASP A 43 5.38 -1.37 6.92
CA ASP A 43 6.47 -2.28 7.27
C ASP A 43 6.89 -2.06 8.74
N SER A 44 7.63 -3.02 9.30
CA SER A 44 7.92 -3.05 10.74
C SER A 44 9.40 -3.12 11.10
N TYR A 45 10.28 -3.49 10.17
CA TYR A 45 11.71 -3.70 10.48
C TYR A 45 12.53 -2.41 10.39
N ASP A 46 12.08 -1.47 9.57
CA ASP A 46 12.78 -0.24 9.21
C ASP A 46 11.88 1.01 9.36
N VAL A 47 10.80 0.89 10.13
CA VAL A 47 9.83 1.97 10.39
C VAL A 47 9.80 2.31 11.88
N ILE A 48 9.78 3.61 12.19
CA ILE A 48 9.53 4.14 13.53
C ILE A 48 8.41 5.18 13.48
N PHE A 49 7.59 5.23 14.52
CA PHE A 49 6.59 6.28 14.69
C PHE A 49 7.22 7.50 15.36
N THR A 50 7.05 8.67 14.76
CA THR A 50 7.57 9.96 15.27
C THR A 50 6.47 10.88 15.80
N GLN A 51 5.21 10.44 15.71
CA GLN A 51 4.01 11.20 16.09
C GLN A 51 2.98 10.27 16.74
N VAL A 52 2.02 10.89 17.44
CA VAL A 52 0.91 10.18 18.09
C VAL A 52 -0.20 9.82 17.09
N PRO A 53 -0.98 8.76 17.35
CA PRO A 53 -2.03 8.31 16.42
C PRO A 53 -3.05 9.40 16.05
N GLU A 54 -3.43 10.26 17.01
CA GLU A 54 -4.40 11.34 16.79
C GLU A 54 -3.91 12.31 15.71
N PHE A 55 -2.62 12.67 15.75
CA PHE A 55 -2.02 13.55 14.75
C PHE A 55 -2.01 12.90 13.35
N ILE A 56 -1.71 11.59 13.28
CA ILE A 56 -1.73 10.85 12.01
C ILE A 56 -3.15 10.81 11.44
N LEU A 57 -4.15 10.57 12.28
CA LEU A 57 -5.56 10.56 11.89
C LEU A 57 -6.02 11.94 11.41
N ASP A 58 -5.66 13.02 12.11
CA ASP A 58 -5.97 14.38 11.69
C ASP A 58 -5.39 14.71 10.31
N LYS A 59 -4.13 14.30 10.06
CA LYS A 59 -3.51 14.45 8.75
C LYS A 59 -4.22 13.66 7.67
N PHE A 60 -4.53 12.38 7.91
CA PHE A 60 -5.31 11.57 6.95
C PHE A 60 -6.66 12.21 6.62
N GLN A 61 -7.38 12.72 7.62
CA GLN A 61 -8.68 13.36 7.43
C GLN A 61 -8.60 14.68 6.64
N ALA A 62 -7.43 15.34 6.62
CA ALA A 62 -7.22 16.56 5.83
C ALA A 62 -7.12 16.30 4.31
N PHE A 63 -6.86 15.05 3.89
CA PHE A 63 -6.75 14.65 2.48
C PHE A 63 -8.10 14.28 1.83
N LYS A 64 -9.24 14.61 2.46
CA LYS A 64 -10.56 14.40 1.85
C LYS A 64 -10.62 15.03 0.45
N PRO A 65 -11.20 14.34 -0.55
CA PRO A 65 -12.06 13.16 -0.43
C PRO A 65 -11.34 11.79 -0.48
N ALA A 66 -10.00 11.74 -0.42
CA ALA A 66 -9.26 10.49 -0.51
C ALA A 66 -9.70 9.47 0.55
N ARG A 67 -9.86 8.21 0.14
CA ARG A 67 -10.27 7.10 1.02
C ARG A 67 -9.12 6.17 1.41
N ILE A 68 -8.06 6.14 0.60
CA ILE A 68 -6.79 5.45 0.84
C ILE A 68 -5.67 6.41 0.40
N ILE A 69 -4.59 6.46 1.17
CA ILE A 69 -3.40 7.26 0.88
C ILE A 69 -2.18 6.38 1.03
N PHE A 70 -1.37 6.31 -0.02
CA PHE A 70 -0.08 5.63 -0.01
C PHE A 70 1.06 6.59 0.31
N GLY A 71 2.15 6.04 0.85
CA GLY A 71 3.43 6.72 0.84
C GLY A 71 3.88 6.98 -0.60
N ALA A 72 4.65 8.06 -0.78
CA ALA A 72 5.20 8.44 -2.07
C ALA A 72 6.72 8.53 -2.01
N GLU A 73 7.39 8.19 -3.11
CA GLU A 73 8.84 8.19 -3.27
C GLU A 73 9.30 8.78 -4.62
N ASP A 74 10.62 8.92 -4.77
CA ASP A 74 11.26 9.49 -5.96
C ASP A 74 11.39 8.49 -7.12
N PHE A 75 11.36 7.19 -6.86
CA PHE A 75 11.67 6.18 -7.86
C PHE A 75 10.43 5.38 -8.29
N CYS A 76 10.26 5.24 -9.60
CA CYS A 76 9.30 4.30 -10.15
C CYS A 76 9.93 2.90 -10.14
N TRP A 77 9.44 2.04 -9.24
CA TRP A 77 9.97 0.70 -9.01
C TRP A 77 8.80 -0.29 -8.83
N PRO A 78 8.95 -1.56 -9.24
CA PRO A 78 10.09 -2.16 -9.94
C PRO A 78 10.11 -1.90 -11.44
N ASP A 79 8.94 -1.60 -12.04
CA ASP A 79 8.79 -1.37 -13.47
C ASP A 79 8.84 0.13 -13.79
N LYS A 80 9.98 0.57 -14.32
CA LYS A 80 10.25 1.99 -14.61
C LYS A 80 9.39 2.55 -15.73
N ASP A 81 8.87 1.72 -16.62
CA ASP A 81 8.06 2.19 -17.75
C ASP A 81 6.68 2.66 -17.28
N LEU A 82 6.23 2.23 -16.10
CA LEU A 82 5.00 2.71 -15.48
C LEU A 82 5.03 4.20 -15.13
N GLN A 83 6.22 4.82 -15.07
CA GLN A 83 6.36 6.26 -14.82
C GLN A 83 5.57 7.14 -15.81
N TYR A 84 5.33 6.64 -17.03
CA TYR A 84 4.60 7.36 -18.07
C TYR A 84 3.08 7.35 -17.83
N ALA A 85 2.58 6.42 -17.02
CA ALA A 85 1.17 6.33 -16.64
C ALA A 85 0.83 7.10 -15.36
N TYR A 86 1.83 7.42 -14.51
CA TYR A 86 1.61 8.21 -13.31
C TYR A 86 1.16 9.64 -13.65
N PRO A 87 0.24 10.25 -12.87
CA PRO A 87 -0.07 11.66 -13.01
C PRO A 87 1.17 12.54 -12.81
N LEU A 88 1.21 13.70 -13.45
CA LEU A 88 2.25 14.69 -13.21
C LEU A 88 2.01 15.39 -11.86
N VAL A 89 3.09 15.70 -11.16
CA VAL A 89 3.11 16.38 -9.86
C VAL A 89 4.08 17.57 -9.95
N GLU A 90 4.07 18.45 -8.95
CA GLU A 90 5.03 19.56 -8.90
C GLU A 90 6.47 19.03 -8.73
N SER A 91 7.47 19.81 -9.16
CA SER A 91 8.87 19.36 -9.20
C SER A 91 9.48 19.09 -7.82
N ASN A 92 8.87 19.61 -6.76
CA ASN A 92 9.25 19.41 -5.35
C ASN A 92 8.48 18.25 -4.70
N GLU A 93 7.58 17.57 -5.42
CA GLU A 93 6.76 16.49 -4.90
C GLU A 93 7.32 15.10 -5.26
N LYS A 94 6.99 14.11 -4.43
CA LYS A 94 7.27 12.71 -4.71
C LYS A 94 6.15 12.15 -5.58
N ARG A 95 6.51 11.52 -6.69
CA ARG A 95 5.55 11.17 -7.76
C ARG A 95 5.04 9.74 -7.71
N PHE A 96 5.84 8.80 -7.18
CA PHE A 96 5.58 7.38 -7.35
C PHE A 96 5.15 6.72 -6.04
N LEU A 97 4.29 5.71 -6.13
CA LEU A 97 3.75 5.00 -4.97
C LEU A 97 4.84 4.15 -4.28
N ASN A 98 4.83 4.15 -2.95
CA ASN A 98 5.58 3.23 -2.10
C ASN A 98 4.60 2.37 -1.27
N SER A 99 4.75 1.04 -1.30
CA SER A 99 3.86 0.09 -0.60
C SER A 99 4.20 -0.13 0.88
N GLY A 100 5.36 0.37 1.35
CA GLY A 100 5.84 0.21 2.72
C GLY A 100 5.00 0.97 3.77
N GLY A 101 4.09 1.86 3.34
CA GLY A 101 3.14 2.50 4.22
C GLY A 101 1.91 3.05 3.49
N PHE A 102 0.73 2.78 4.02
CA PHE A 102 -0.52 3.39 3.55
C PHE A 102 -1.60 3.42 4.64
N ILE A 103 -2.49 4.39 4.57
CA ILE A 103 -3.60 4.58 5.51
C ILE A 103 -4.92 4.73 4.75
N GLY A 104 -5.98 4.12 5.26
CA GLY A 104 -7.28 4.18 4.63
C GLY A 104 -8.39 3.54 5.43
N TYR A 105 -9.61 3.63 4.92
CA TYR A 105 -10.76 2.94 5.51
C TYR A 105 -10.67 1.43 5.28
N ALA A 106 -11.03 0.64 6.29
CA ALA A 106 -10.84 -0.81 6.28
C ALA A 106 -11.61 -1.49 5.15
N SER A 107 -12.86 -1.08 4.91
CA SER A 107 -13.67 -1.58 3.79
C SER A 107 -13.00 -1.31 2.44
N ASP A 108 -12.47 -0.10 2.25
CA ASP A 108 -11.85 0.33 0.99
C ASP A 108 -10.52 -0.38 0.75
N ILE A 109 -9.68 -0.54 1.78
CA ILE A 109 -8.43 -1.31 1.68
C ILE A 109 -8.75 -2.78 1.34
N TYR A 110 -9.77 -3.36 1.99
CA TYR A 110 -10.17 -4.74 1.72
C TYR A 110 -10.67 -4.90 0.28
N GLU A 111 -11.51 -3.98 -0.21
CA GLU A 111 -12.00 -3.98 -1.58
C GLU A 111 -10.83 -3.86 -2.58
N MET A 112 -9.92 -2.92 -2.36
CA MET A 112 -8.73 -2.70 -3.18
C MET A 112 -7.89 -3.98 -3.33
N ILE A 113 -7.50 -4.62 -2.23
CA ILE A 113 -6.66 -5.83 -2.27
C ILE A 113 -7.42 -7.09 -2.71
N SER A 114 -8.75 -7.05 -2.71
CA SER A 114 -9.62 -8.13 -3.18
C SER A 114 -10.09 -7.94 -4.63
N SER A 115 -9.79 -6.79 -5.24
CA SER A 115 -10.12 -6.49 -6.64
C SER A 115 -9.30 -7.29 -7.66
N LYS A 116 -8.21 -7.90 -7.20
CA LYS A 116 -7.33 -8.79 -7.98
C LYS A 116 -7.24 -10.15 -7.29
N ASP A 117 -6.90 -11.17 -8.05
CA ASP A 117 -6.67 -12.52 -7.53
C ASP A 117 -5.56 -12.56 -6.46
N LYS A 118 -5.48 -13.69 -5.75
CA LYS A 118 -4.35 -13.91 -4.84
C LYS A 118 -3.03 -13.80 -5.60
N ILE A 119 -2.11 -13.05 -5.01
CA ILE A 119 -0.76 -12.84 -5.52
C ILE A 119 0.15 -13.97 -5.01
N ALA A 120 1.18 -14.38 -5.76
CA ALA A 120 2.16 -15.33 -5.23
C ALA A 120 2.87 -14.72 -4.03
N ASP A 121 3.32 -15.54 -3.08
CA ASP A 121 3.93 -15.01 -1.86
C ASP A 121 5.21 -14.20 -2.17
N ASP A 122 5.97 -14.62 -3.18
CA ASP A 122 7.23 -14.03 -3.66
C ASP A 122 7.08 -13.02 -4.80
N ASP A 123 5.86 -12.75 -5.27
CA ASP A 123 5.60 -11.63 -6.19
C ASP A 123 5.77 -10.29 -5.46
N ASP A 124 5.90 -9.22 -6.24
CA ASP A 124 6.18 -7.88 -5.74
C ASP A 124 4.94 -7.15 -5.21
N ASP A 125 5.00 -6.71 -3.95
CA ASP A 125 3.89 -5.97 -3.34
C ASP A 125 3.76 -4.55 -3.89
N GLN A 126 4.87 -3.85 -4.16
CA GLN A 126 4.85 -2.49 -4.73
C GLN A 126 4.26 -2.46 -6.14
N LEU A 127 4.61 -3.43 -6.99
CA LEU A 127 4.05 -3.58 -8.33
C LEU A 127 2.55 -3.89 -8.29
N PHE A 128 2.10 -4.71 -7.33
CA PHE A 128 0.68 -5.02 -7.14
C PHE A 128 -0.13 -3.74 -6.88
N TYR A 129 0.29 -2.94 -5.89
CA TYR A 129 -0.41 -1.69 -5.57
C TYR A 129 -0.27 -0.65 -6.68
N THR A 130 0.89 -0.54 -7.32
CA THR A 130 1.11 0.37 -8.45
C THR A 130 0.14 0.08 -9.59
N LYS A 131 -0.05 -1.19 -9.96
CA LYS A 131 -1.00 -1.56 -11.03
C LYS A 131 -2.44 -1.21 -10.68
N ILE A 132 -2.84 -1.36 -9.42
CA ILE A 132 -4.18 -0.98 -8.97
C ILE A 132 -4.35 0.54 -9.01
N PHE A 133 -3.37 1.29 -8.49
CA PHE A 133 -3.39 2.76 -8.50
C PHE A 133 -3.51 3.31 -9.92
N LEU A 134 -2.73 2.79 -10.87
CA LEU A 134 -2.74 3.27 -12.26
C LEU A 134 -4.01 2.86 -13.05
N ASP A 135 -4.67 1.77 -12.67
CA ASP A 135 -5.95 1.34 -13.26
C ASP A 135 -7.06 2.38 -12.98
N GLU A 136 -7.00 3.08 -11.84
CA GLU A 136 -7.95 4.15 -11.49
C GLU A 136 -7.83 5.37 -12.41
N PHE A 137 -6.62 5.71 -12.87
CA PHE A 137 -6.37 6.84 -13.79
C PHE A 137 -6.50 6.47 -15.27
N SER A 138 -6.67 5.18 -15.57
CA SER A 138 -6.84 4.69 -16.94
C SER A 138 -8.31 4.63 -17.38
N ARG A 139 -9.25 5.02 -16.51
CA ARG A 139 -10.69 5.07 -16.76
C ARG A 139 -11.17 6.50 -16.99
#